data_AF-A0AAU4KCN0-F1
#
_entry.id   AF-A0AAU4KCN0-F1
#
_cell.length_a   1.000
_cell.length_b   1.000
_cell.length_c   1.000
_cell.angle_alpha   90.00
_cell.angle_beta   90.00
_cell.angle_gamma   90.00
#
_symmetry.space_group_name_H-M   'P 1'
#
loop_
_entity.id
_entity.type
_entity.pdbx_description
1 polymer ?
#
loop_
_entity_poly.entity_id
_entity_poly.type
_entity_poly.pdbx_seq_one_letter_code
_entity_poly.pdbx_strand_id
1 'polypeptide(L)'
;MTHCYEVVTRSCDPVPPPPRFEERLQALRIFAGREGHGRPTGTHWEGDCALGGWVMEQRRLYRAGKLPPVQIQLLEAVPGWVWDWSAFRWQMFTDALDSFVARTGHARAPYGHMEDGYPLGAKVASIRAAYQQGKVPATRVGELEARPGWKWRPERTEQPDQQDDARLF
;
A
#
# COMPACT_ATOMS: atom_id res chain seq x y z
N MET A 1 -12.25 -7.70 64.20
CA MET A 1 -12.68 -8.29 62.92
C MET A 1 -12.62 -7.24 61.83
N THR A 2 -11.55 -7.19 61.04
CA THR A 2 -11.59 -6.78 59.63
C THR A 2 -10.27 -7.23 59.01
N HIS A 3 -10.28 -8.36 58.31
CA HIS A 3 -9.17 -8.72 57.43
C HIS A 3 -9.52 -8.13 56.07
N CYS A 4 -8.86 -7.04 55.69
CA CYS A 4 -9.00 -6.46 54.37
C CYS A 4 -8.25 -7.36 53.39
N TYR A 5 -8.99 -8.02 52.51
CA TYR A 5 -8.46 -8.82 51.43
C TYR A 5 -7.94 -7.85 50.36
N GLU A 6 -6.62 -7.69 50.25
CA GLU A 6 -6.01 -7.01 49.12
C GLU A 6 -6.25 -7.85 47.86
N VAL A 7 -7.04 -7.30 46.94
CA VAL A 7 -7.18 -7.84 45.59
C VAL A 7 -5.86 -7.53 44.89
N VAL A 8 -4.95 -8.51 44.86
CA VAL A 8 -3.75 -8.44 44.03
C VAL A 8 -4.21 -8.37 42.59
N THR A 9 -4.23 -7.16 42.03
CA THR A 9 -4.34 -6.94 40.60
C THR A 9 -3.11 -7.61 39.99
N ARG A 10 -3.26 -8.81 39.43
CA ARG A 10 -2.25 -9.38 38.54
C ARG A 10 -2.04 -8.37 37.42
N SER A 11 -0.92 -7.66 37.45
CA SER A 11 -0.44 -6.87 36.32
C SER A 11 -0.40 -7.84 35.14
N CYS A 12 -1.27 -7.62 34.17
CA CYS A 12 -1.28 -8.39 32.94
C CYS A 12 -0.16 -7.82 32.07
N ASP A 13 1.08 -8.01 32.52
CA ASP A 13 2.24 -7.55 31.77
C ASP A 13 2.27 -8.35 30.46
N PRO A 14 2.28 -7.68 29.30
CA PRO A 14 2.28 -8.37 28.02
C PRO A 14 3.53 -9.24 27.94
N VAL A 15 3.34 -10.52 27.60
CA VAL A 15 4.46 -11.46 27.41
C VAL A 15 5.41 -10.86 26.37
N PRO A 16 6.70 -10.67 26.71
CA PRO A 16 7.65 -10.07 25.78
C PRO A 16 7.85 -10.97 24.55
N PRO A 17 8.15 -10.39 23.38
CA PRO A 17 8.42 -11.17 22.19
C PRO A 17 9.67 -12.07 22.39
N PRO A 18 9.77 -13.20 21.67
CA PRO A 18 10.96 -14.05 21.76
C PRO A 18 12.20 -13.31 21.21
N PRO A 19 13.43 -13.57 21.71
CA PRO A 19 14.63 -12.84 21.28
C PRO A 19 14.86 -12.82 19.76
N ARG A 20 14.63 -13.96 19.09
CA ARG A 20 14.71 -14.07 17.62
C ARG A 20 13.71 -13.21 16.85
N PHE A 21 12.63 -12.76 17.49
CA PHE A 21 11.70 -11.78 16.91
C PHE A 21 12.27 -10.38 17.04
N GLU A 22 12.77 -10.01 18.22
CA GLU A 22 13.40 -8.72 18.52
C GLU A 22 14.56 -8.43 17.54
N GLU A 23 15.45 -9.40 17.33
CA GLU A 23 16.59 -9.29 16.41
C GLU A 23 16.15 -8.98 14.97
N ARG A 24 15.14 -9.70 14.48
CA ARG A 24 14.63 -9.51 13.11
C ARG A 24 13.80 -8.24 12.97
N LEU A 25 13.09 -7.84 14.03
CA LEU A 25 12.41 -6.56 14.09
C LEU A 25 13.42 -5.41 14.01
N GLN A 26 14.55 -5.53 14.68
CA GLN A 26 15.62 -4.54 14.60
C GLN A 26 16.23 -4.48 13.18
N ALA A 27 16.47 -5.63 12.55
CA ALA A 27 16.91 -5.68 11.15
C ALA A 27 15.88 -5.03 10.20
N LEU A 28 14.58 -5.25 10.44
CA LEU A 28 13.51 -4.60 9.69
C LEU A 28 13.49 -3.08 9.88
N ARG A 29 13.70 -2.58 11.11
CA ARG A 29 13.78 -1.14 11.39
C ARG A 29 14.94 -0.48 10.66
N ILE A 30 16.11 -1.13 10.63
CA ILE A 30 17.28 -0.66 9.88
C ILE A 30 16.97 -0.59 8.39
N PHE A 31 16.43 -1.68 7.83
CA PHE A 31 16.02 -1.74 6.43
C PHE A 31 15.01 -0.64 6.09
N ALA A 32 13.96 -0.49 6.89
CA ALA A 32 12.93 0.51 6.67
C ALA A 32 13.45 1.95 6.80
N GLY A 33 14.39 2.20 7.71
CA GLY A 33 15.05 3.50 7.82
C GLY A 33 15.87 3.87 6.59
N ARG A 34 16.49 2.88 5.93
CA ARG A 34 17.27 3.08 4.69
C ARG A 34 16.38 3.21 3.45
N GLU A 35 15.40 2.32 3.31
CA GLU A 35 14.59 2.20 2.09
C GLU A 35 13.28 3.02 2.14
N GLY A 36 12.92 3.55 3.31
CA GLY A 36 11.65 4.23 3.53
C GLY A 36 10.42 3.32 3.56
N HIS A 37 10.61 1.99 3.52
CA HIS A 37 9.51 1.02 3.51
C HIS A 37 9.86 -0.32 4.17
N GLY A 38 8.84 -1.02 4.69
CA GLY A 38 8.97 -2.37 5.26
C GLY A 38 8.80 -3.51 4.25
N ARG A 39 9.24 -3.35 2.98
CA ARG A 39 9.03 -4.33 1.91
C ARG A 39 10.33 -4.89 1.32
N PRO A 40 11.12 -5.64 2.10
CA PRO A 40 12.23 -6.41 1.55
C PRO A 40 11.72 -7.44 0.52
N THR A 41 12.53 -7.75 -0.50
CA THR A 41 12.23 -8.85 -1.43
C THR A 41 12.26 -10.18 -0.67
N GLY A 42 11.58 -11.21 -1.18
CA GLY A 42 11.49 -12.50 -0.46
C GLY A 42 12.85 -13.17 -0.19
N THR A 43 13.85 -12.86 -1.01
CA THR A 43 15.23 -13.36 -0.89
C THR A 43 16.18 -12.37 -0.21
N HIS A 44 15.68 -11.24 0.30
CA HIS A 44 16.52 -10.22 0.93
C HIS A 44 17.11 -10.71 2.25
N TRP A 45 18.39 -10.41 2.44
CA TRP A 45 19.14 -10.62 3.67
C TRP A 45 19.58 -9.28 4.24
N GLU A 46 19.47 -9.13 5.56
CA GLU A 46 20.00 -7.98 6.30
C GLU A 46 20.98 -8.51 7.34
N GLY A 47 22.27 -8.43 7.03
CA GLY A 47 23.30 -9.24 7.71
C GLY A 47 22.99 -10.73 7.60
N ASP A 48 23.06 -11.46 8.71
CA ASP A 48 22.77 -12.90 8.77
C ASP A 48 21.26 -13.22 8.89
N CYS A 49 20.39 -12.19 8.79
CA CYS A 49 18.95 -12.36 8.86
C CYS A 49 18.33 -12.50 7.48
N ALA A 50 17.70 -13.64 7.19
CA ALA A 50 16.80 -13.81 6.03
C ALA A 50 15.51 -13.00 6.18
N LEU A 51 15.65 -11.67 6.14
CA LEU A 51 14.63 -10.69 6.49
C LEU A 51 13.42 -10.76 5.55
N GLY A 52 13.67 -10.98 4.26
CA GLY A 52 12.62 -11.14 3.24
C GLY A 52 11.61 -12.23 3.60
N GLY A 53 12.11 -13.44 3.80
CA GLY A 53 11.30 -14.59 4.18
C GLY A 53 10.58 -14.37 5.51
N TRP A 54 11.25 -13.80 6.50
CA TRP A 54 10.64 -13.50 7.80
C TRP A 54 9.50 -12.49 7.71
N VAL A 55 9.65 -11.39 6.96
CA VAL A 55 8.59 -10.40 6.74
C VAL A 55 7.37 -11.02 6.03
N MET A 56 7.61 -11.87 5.02
CA MET A 56 6.51 -12.59 4.38
C MET A 56 5.76 -13.49 5.36
N GLU A 57 6.49 -14.18 6.23
CA GLU A 57 5.91 -15.02 7.26
C GLU A 57 5.10 -14.21 8.28
N GLN A 58 5.59 -13.04 8.74
CA GLN A 58 4.83 -12.17 9.64
C GLN A 58 3.51 -11.74 9.02
N ARG A 59 3.52 -11.32 7.75
CA ARG A 59 2.29 -10.96 7.02
C ARG A 59 1.35 -12.16 6.83
N ARG A 60 1.88 -13.38 6.67
CA ARG A 60 1.08 -14.61 6.58
C ARG A 60 0.41 -14.94 7.92
N LEU A 61 1.15 -14.86 9.01
CA LEU A 61 0.65 -15.09 10.37
C LEU A 61 -0.41 -14.06 10.77
N TYR A 62 -0.21 -12.79 10.42
CA TYR A 62 -1.20 -11.73 10.64
C TYR A 62 -2.52 -12.03 9.93
N ARG A 63 -2.48 -12.35 8.63
CA ARG A 63 -3.69 -12.73 7.87
C ARG A 63 -4.40 -13.96 8.43
N ALA A 64 -3.65 -14.88 9.03
CA ALA A 64 -4.19 -16.08 9.66
C ALA A 64 -4.70 -15.84 11.10
N GLY A 65 -4.58 -14.62 11.65
CA GLY A 65 -4.95 -14.31 13.04
C GLY A 65 -4.06 -14.99 14.08
N LYS A 66 -2.84 -15.40 13.69
CA LYS A 66 -1.91 -16.18 14.52
C LYS A 66 -0.80 -15.34 15.14
N LEU A 67 -0.71 -14.06 14.78
CA LEU A 67 0.33 -13.18 15.26
C LEU A 67 -0.09 -12.56 16.61
N PRO A 68 0.73 -12.66 17.67
CA PRO A 68 0.40 -12.07 18.97
C PRO A 68 0.20 -10.55 18.88
N PRO A 69 -0.74 -9.95 19.65
CA PRO A 69 -1.02 -8.51 19.59
C PRO A 69 0.22 -7.63 19.81
N VAL A 70 1.11 -8.02 20.74
CA VAL A 70 2.36 -7.28 20.99
C VAL A 70 3.27 -7.25 19.76
N GLN A 71 3.32 -8.33 18.99
CA GLN A 71 4.14 -8.39 17.77
C GLN A 71 3.52 -7.57 16.64
N ILE A 72 2.19 -7.53 16.56
CA ILE A 72 1.46 -6.66 15.62
C ILE A 72 1.82 -5.20 15.87
N GLN A 73 1.68 -4.74 17.11
CA GLN A 73 1.99 -3.35 17.49
C GLN A 73 3.44 -2.99 17.20
N LEU A 74 4.38 -3.90 17.50
CA LEU A 74 5.80 -3.70 17.24
C LEU A 74 6.13 -3.57 15.74
N LEU A 75 5.46 -4.35 14.90
CA LEU A 75 5.62 -4.29 13.44
C LEU A 75 4.96 -3.04 12.85
N GLU A 76 3.78 -2.66 13.34
CA GLU A 76 3.08 -1.44 12.93
C GLU A 76 3.83 -0.16 13.30
N ALA A 77 4.63 -0.20 14.36
CA ALA A 77 5.53 0.89 14.73
C ALA A 77 6.75 1.05 13.79
N VAL A 78 6.98 0.10 12.86
CA VAL A 78 8.07 0.24 11.88
C VAL A 78 7.67 1.24 10.79
N PRO A 79 8.50 2.25 10.48
CA PRO A 79 8.23 3.21 9.42
C PRO A 79 7.96 2.53 8.07
N GLY A 80 6.90 2.96 7.38
CA GLY A 80 6.52 2.40 6.08
C GLY A 80 6.10 0.92 6.13
N TRP A 81 5.73 0.40 7.31
CA TRP A 81 5.13 -0.92 7.43
C TRP A 81 3.71 -0.93 6.88
N VAL A 82 3.44 -1.92 6.03
CA VAL A 82 2.12 -2.17 5.46
C VAL A 82 1.90 -3.68 5.44
N TRP A 83 0.75 -4.11 5.97
CA TRP A 83 0.34 -5.52 5.99
C TRP A 83 0.00 -6.04 4.59
N ASP A 84 -0.72 -5.21 3.81
CA ASP A 84 -1.11 -5.53 2.44
C ASP A 84 -0.73 -4.42 1.44
N TRP A 85 0.42 -4.61 0.79
CA TRP A 85 0.92 -3.71 -0.26
C TRP A 85 0.06 -3.70 -1.53
N SER A 86 -0.75 -4.73 -1.77
CA SER A 86 -1.68 -4.73 -2.90
C SER A 86 -2.86 -3.81 -2.63
N ALA A 87 -3.42 -3.90 -1.42
CA ALA A 87 -4.49 -3.01 -0.96
C ALA A 87 -4.00 -1.56 -0.85
N PHE A 88 -2.84 -1.33 -0.22
CA PHE A 88 -2.28 0.01 -0.09
C PHE A 88 -2.02 0.69 -1.45
N ARG A 89 -1.39 -0.01 -2.40
CA ARG A 89 -1.18 0.54 -3.76
C ARG A 89 -2.48 0.75 -4.53
N TRP A 90 -3.51 -0.02 -4.22
CA TRP A 90 -4.83 0.19 -4.79
C TRP A 90 -5.48 1.46 -4.23
N GLN A 91 -5.40 1.66 -2.91
CA GLN A 91 -5.88 2.88 -2.25
C GLN A 91 -5.18 4.14 -2.80
N MET A 92 -3.85 4.13 -2.87
CA MET A 92 -3.08 5.24 -3.45
C MET A 92 -3.52 5.57 -4.88
N PHE A 93 -3.81 4.55 -5.68
CA PHE A 93 -4.32 4.74 -7.04
C PHE A 93 -5.72 5.36 -7.04
N THR A 94 -6.63 4.87 -6.21
CA THR A 94 -8.00 5.37 -6.16
C THR A 94 -8.06 6.79 -5.64
N ASP A 95 -7.25 7.15 -4.64
CA ASP A 95 -7.18 8.51 -4.10
C ASP A 95 -6.65 9.51 -5.13
N ALA A 96 -5.61 9.14 -5.87
CA ALA A 96 -5.08 9.94 -6.97
C ALA A 96 -6.12 10.08 -8.10
N LEU A 97 -6.85 9.00 -8.42
CA LEU A 97 -7.90 9.04 -9.43
C LEU A 97 -9.06 9.94 -9.00
N ASP A 98 -9.48 9.87 -7.74
CA ASP A 98 -10.56 10.68 -7.18
C ASP A 98 -10.19 12.17 -7.19
N SER A 99 -8.96 12.49 -6.81
CA SER A 99 -8.43 13.87 -6.87
C SER A 99 -8.45 14.42 -8.30
N PHE A 100 -7.99 13.62 -9.28
CA PHE A 100 -8.03 13.98 -10.69
C PHE A 100 -9.45 14.17 -11.21
N VAL A 101 -10.38 13.27 -10.87
CA VAL A 101 -11.78 13.35 -11.28
C VAL A 101 -12.46 14.56 -10.67
N ALA A 102 -12.22 14.85 -9.39
CA ALA A 102 -12.77 16.02 -8.73
C ALA A 102 -12.32 17.33 -9.39
N ARG A 103 -11.06 17.39 -9.84
CA ARG A 103 -10.48 18.57 -10.50
C ARG A 103 -10.89 18.74 -11.96
N THR A 104 -11.01 17.64 -12.72
CA THR A 104 -11.21 17.67 -14.18
C THR A 104 -12.61 17.30 -14.64
N GLY A 105 -13.43 16.73 -13.75
CA GLY A 105 -14.76 16.20 -14.07
C GLY A 105 -14.74 14.88 -14.86
N HIS A 106 -13.58 14.28 -15.13
CA HIS A 106 -13.48 13.03 -15.87
C HIS A 106 -12.31 12.14 -15.42
N ALA A 107 -12.37 10.84 -15.73
CA ALA A 107 -11.31 9.88 -15.38
C ALA A 107 -10.33 9.58 -16.54
N ARG A 108 -10.09 10.56 -17.41
CA ARG A 108 -9.22 10.42 -18.61
C ARG A 108 -7.84 11.04 -18.38
N ALA A 109 -7.09 10.51 -17.42
CA ALA A 109 -5.70 10.93 -17.22
C ALA A 109 -4.82 10.56 -18.43
N PRO A 110 -4.13 11.52 -19.08
CA PRO A 110 -3.13 11.24 -20.12
C PRO A 110 -2.02 10.31 -19.61
N TYR A 111 -1.37 9.52 -20.47
CA TYR A 111 -0.40 8.51 -20.04
C TYR A 111 0.74 9.05 -19.15
N GLY A 112 1.28 10.23 -19.49
CA GLY A 112 2.35 10.88 -18.72
C GLY A 112 1.87 11.69 -17.51
N HIS A 113 0.57 11.69 -17.20
CA HIS A 113 0.01 12.52 -16.15
C HIS A 113 0.43 12.06 -14.75
N MET A 114 0.91 13.02 -13.96
CA MET A 114 1.25 12.88 -12.55
C MET A 114 0.17 13.59 -11.73
N GLU A 115 -0.43 12.89 -10.77
CA GLU A 115 -1.33 13.51 -9.78
C GLU A 115 -0.61 13.44 -8.43
N ASP A 116 -0.18 14.60 -7.89
CA ASP A 116 0.55 14.71 -6.63
C ASP A 116 1.75 13.75 -6.50
N GLY A 117 2.53 13.63 -7.57
CA GLY A 117 3.70 12.73 -7.62
C GLY A 117 3.35 11.25 -7.87
N TYR A 118 2.08 10.90 -7.93
CA TYR A 118 1.62 9.56 -8.33
C TYR A 118 1.46 9.48 -9.87
N PRO A 119 2.05 8.47 -10.55
CA PRO A 119 1.95 8.31 -12.00
C PRO A 119 0.57 7.76 -12.44
N LEU A 120 -0.46 8.59 -12.26
CA LEU A 120 -1.86 8.23 -12.44
C LEU A 120 -2.14 7.78 -13.88
N GLY A 121 -1.62 8.51 -14.88
CA GLY A 121 -1.81 8.21 -16.30
C GLY A 121 -1.40 6.79 -16.69
N ALA A 122 -0.15 6.45 -16.39
CA ALA A 122 0.41 5.14 -16.64
C ALA A 122 -0.34 4.05 -15.88
N LYS A 123 -0.76 4.33 -14.63
CA LYS A 123 -1.53 3.38 -13.83
C LYS A 123 -2.92 3.11 -14.42
N VAL A 124 -3.65 4.16 -14.81
CA VAL A 124 -4.96 4.04 -15.48
C VAL A 124 -4.83 3.20 -16.75
N ALA A 125 -3.82 3.46 -17.59
CA ALA A 125 -3.56 2.69 -18.80
C ALA A 125 -3.29 1.20 -18.48
N SER A 126 -2.46 0.92 -17.49
CA SER A 126 -2.17 -0.44 -17.01
C SER A 126 -3.43 -1.18 -16.53
N ILE A 127 -4.30 -0.51 -15.77
CA ILE A 127 -5.56 -1.08 -15.28
C ILE A 127 -6.53 -1.38 -16.43
N ARG A 128 -6.66 -0.49 -17.41
CA ARG A 128 -7.48 -0.74 -18.60
C ARG A 128 -6.97 -1.93 -19.42
N ALA A 129 -5.65 -2.07 -19.58
CA ALA A 129 -5.05 -3.23 -20.24
C ALA A 129 -5.28 -4.54 -19.46
N ALA A 130 -5.15 -4.51 -18.14
CA ALA A 130 -5.43 -5.67 -17.29
C ALA A 130 -6.90 -6.10 -17.36
N TYR A 131 -7.84 -5.14 -17.47
CA TYR A 131 -9.26 -5.42 -17.62
C TYR A 131 -9.57 -6.15 -18.93
N GLN A 132 -8.95 -5.73 -20.04
CA GLN A 132 -9.11 -6.42 -21.33
C GLN A 132 -8.62 -7.87 -21.30
N GLN A 133 -7.69 -8.19 -20.39
CA GLN A 133 -7.19 -9.55 -20.16
C GLN A 133 -7.99 -10.32 -19.10
N GLY A 134 -9.06 -9.75 -18.54
CA GLY A 134 -9.84 -10.36 -17.46
C GLY A 134 -9.11 -10.45 -16.12
N LYS A 135 -8.05 -9.64 -15.91
CA LYS A 135 -7.17 -9.70 -14.73
C LYS A 135 -7.55 -8.73 -13.61
N VAL A 136 -8.59 -7.92 -13.79
CA VAL A 136 -9.09 -7.01 -12.76
C VAL A 136 -10.21 -7.72 -12.00
N PRO A 137 -10.08 -7.91 -10.67
CA PRO A 137 -11.14 -8.50 -9.84
C PRO A 137 -12.46 -7.72 -9.97
N ALA A 138 -13.60 -8.43 -9.95
CA ALA A 138 -14.93 -7.83 -10.11
C ALA A 138 -15.22 -6.72 -9.09
N THR A 139 -14.74 -6.85 -7.85
CA THR A 139 -14.86 -5.81 -6.83
C THR A 139 -14.21 -4.50 -7.26
N ARG A 140 -12.97 -4.57 -7.75
CA ARG A 140 -12.21 -3.43 -8.28
C ARG A 140 -12.81 -2.86 -9.57
N VAL A 141 -13.47 -3.69 -10.37
CA VAL A 141 -14.22 -3.24 -11.55
C VAL A 141 -15.38 -2.33 -11.10
N GLY A 142 -16.23 -2.82 -10.19
CA GLY A 142 -17.37 -2.06 -9.67
C GLY A 142 -16.95 -0.75 -8.98
N GLU A 143 -15.86 -0.78 -8.20
CA GLU A 143 -15.30 0.44 -7.59
C GLU A 143 -14.92 1.51 -8.61
N LEU A 144 -14.33 1.13 -9.75
CA LEU A 144 -13.92 2.07 -10.78
C LEU A 144 -15.10 2.59 -11.61
N GLU A 145 -16.06 1.71 -11.92
CA GLU A 145 -17.27 2.09 -12.67
C GLU A 145 -18.18 3.05 -11.90
N ALA A 146 -18.10 3.06 -10.57
CA ALA A 146 -18.80 4.03 -9.74
C ALA A 146 -18.28 5.48 -9.91
N ARG A 147 -17.12 5.70 -10.52
CA ARG A 147 -16.53 7.04 -10.69
C ARG A 147 -17.07 7.73 -11.95
N PRO A 148 -17.49 9.01 -11.85
CA PRO A 148 -17.95 9.78 -13.00
C PRO A 148 -16.94 9.79 -14.16
N GLY A 149 -17.42 9.48 -15.36
CA GLY A 149 -16.61 9.52 -16.57
C GLY A 149 -15.58 8.40 -16.71
N TRP A 150 -15.58 7.38 -15.84
CA TRP A 150 -14.77 6.17 -16.04
C TRP A 150 -15.25 5.40 -17.28
N LYS A 151 -14.31 5.09 -18.17
CA LYS A 151 -14.52 4.23 -19.33
C LYS A 151 -13.34 3.26 -19.45
N TRP A 152 -13.63 1.97 -19.64
CA TRP A 152 -12.62 0.94 -19.86
C TRP A 152 -11.94 1.05 -21.23
N ARG A 153 -12.70 1.50 -22.23
CA ARG A 153 -12.24 1.79 -23.59
C ARG A 153 -12.59 3.24 -23.91
N PRO A 154 -11.77 4.21 -23.48
CA PRO A 154 -11.97 5.59 -23.92
C PRO A 154 -11.69 5.66 -25.43
N GLU A 155 -12.50 6.42 -26.16
CA GLU A 155 -12.22 6.76 -27.55
C GLU A 155 -10.83 7.41 -27.64
N ARG A 156 -10.04 7.01 -28.65
CA ARG A 156 -8.75 7.62 -28.92
C ARG A 156 -9.00 9.10 -29.16
N THR A 157 -8.54 9.94 -28.25
CA THR A 157 -8.64 11.38 -28.43
C THR A 157 -7.52 11.77 -29.38
N GLU A 158 -7.87 12.24 -30.58
CA GLU A 158 -6.94 13.01 -31.40
C GLU A 158 -6.54 14.22 -30.55
N GLN A 159 -5.24 14.33 -30.24
CA GLN A 159 -4.71 15.53 -29.61
C GLN A 159 -4.87 16.66 -30.63
N PRO A 160 -5.41 17.84 -30.25
CA PRO A 160 -5.34 19.00 -31.11
C PRO A 160 -3.86 19.26 -31.41
N ASP A 161 -3.55 19.27 -32.70
CA ASP A 161 -2.24 19.60 -33.24
C ASP A 161 -1.77 20.92 -32.60
N GLN A 162 -0.68 20.87 -31.83
CA GLN A 162 0.03 22.08 -31.42
C GLN A 162 0.85 22.57 -32.62
N GLN A 163 0.16 23.07 -33.64
CA GLN A 163 0.75 23.73 -34.78
C GLN A 163 -0.13 24.93 -35.12
N ASP A 164 0.12 26.05 -34.44
CA ASP A 164 0.04 27.40 -35.00
C ASP A 164 0.26 28.42 -33.87
N ASP A 165 1.52 28.73 -33.60
CA ASP A 165 1.96 30.05 -33.12
C ASP A 165 3.41 30.26 -33.56
N ALA A 166 3.60 30.21 -34.87
CA ALA A 166 4.84 30.65 -35.53
C ALA A 166 4.52 31.53 -36.73
N ARG A 167 3.62 32.50 -36.54
CA ARG A 167 3.59 33.76 -37.29
C ARG A 167 3.06 34.84 -36.39
N LEU A 168 3.95 35.70 -35.91
CA LEU A 168 3.85 37.16 -35.90
C LEU A 168 4.98 37.67 -35.00
N PHE A 169 6.16 37.87 -35.59
CA PHE A 169 6.98 39.11 -35.57
C PHE A 169 8.19 38.90 -36.49
#